data_AF-A0A0S2LYU5-F1
#
_entry.id   AF-A0A0S2LYU5-F1
#
_cell.length_a   1.000
_cell.length_b   1.000
_cell.length_c   1.000
_cell.angle_alpha   90.00
_cell.angle_beta   90.00
_cell.angle_gamma   90.00
#
_symmetry.space_group_name_H-M   'P 1'
#
loop_
_entity.id
_entity.type
_entity.pdbx_description
1 polymer ?
#
loop_
_entity_poly.entity_id
_entity_poly.type
_entity_poly.pdbx_seq_one_letter_code
_entity_poly.pdbx_strand_id
1 'polypeptide(L)'
;MDTTHTARLHLELDLEFTDAGAVQAHARSWAQENAGADPETLAGMLEQASEGADAALMMLVEPSEVVAAIPGVLAVGATMWLEGPDGEPGGDFAGEGEDFGNFDDADTDTDTHDDFGDEIEESEESEEDWLNTILAAADKLPGLDLERLGCDPEETVPTLTASRLQEATVLRGAIHWAYETFIDELLGDVSTLRQNPEDAAETTQISGLPPLQAASYGPLFAQRFLAVAFDLGTALATAFEAPACVAQELALKLVLDQVEVLADLLPNLGLAEDWRSTAEDMLFEDLDHELLYVPELDGISNDPAVASAGMANLDVSAWFTPFEGRTVNPYAANE
;
A
#
# COMPACT_ATOMS: atom_id res chain seq x y z
N MET A 1 -3.51 -22.39 32.89
CA MET A 1 -4.91 -21.97 32.73
C MET A 1 -4.92 -21.28 31.38
N ASP A 2 -5.56 -21.86 30.38
CA ASP A 2 -5.67 -21.21 29.07
C ASP A 2 -6.58 -20.01 29.23
N THR A 3 -6.02 -18.81 29.05
CA THR A 3 -6.78 -17.57 29.01
C THR A 3 -7.39 -17.45 27.62
N THR A 4 -8.71 -17.55 27.54
CA THR A 4 -9.44 -17.26 26.30
C THR A 4 -9.34 -15.76 26.03
N HIS A 5 -8.82 -15.38 24.86
CA HIS A 5 -8.76 -13.99 24.42
C HIS A 5 -9.89 -13.74 23.42
N THR A 6 -10.64 -12.66 23.63
CA THR A 6 -11.70 -12.22 22.71
C THR A 6 -11.21 -10.96 22.01
N ALA A 7 -11.16 -10.99 20.68
CA ALA A 7 -10.86 -9.83 19.85
C ALA A 7 -12.10 -9.48 19.01
N ARG A 8 -12.25 -8.21 18.65
CA ARG A 8 -13.31 -7.72 17.75
C ARG A 8 -12.66 -7.32 16.43
N LEU A 9 -12.94 -8.09 15.38
CA LEU A 9 -12.48 -7.82 14.02
C LEU A 9 -13.55 -7.00 13.29
N HIS A 10 -13.16 -5.85 12.74
CA HIS A 10 -13.99 -5.07 11.81
C HIS A 10 -13.52 -5.38 10.40
N LEU A 11 -14.41 -5.94 9.58
CA LEU A 11 -14.12 -6.30 8.19
C LEU A 11 -15.08 -5.52 7.29
N GLU A 12 -14.52 -4.70 6.41
CA GLU A 12 -15.24 -3.98 5.36
C GLU A 12 -14.86 -4.60 4.01
N LEU A 13 -15.87 -4.95 3.20
CA LEU A 13 -15.69 -5.61 1.91
C LEU A 13 -16.46 -4.83 0.85
N ASP A 14 -15.74 -4.14 -0.02
CA ASP A 14 -16.31 -3.53 -1.20
C ASP A 14 -16.48 -4.58 -2.30
N LEU A 15 -17.73 -4.81 -2.70
CA LEU A 15 -18.10 -5.83 -3.67
C LEU A 15 -18.77 -5.20 -4.89
N GLU A 16 -18.23 -5.46 -6.08
CA GLU A 16 -18.86 -5.10 -7.34
C GLU A 16 -19.54 -6.33 -7.97
N PHE A 17 -20.84 -6.22 -8.23
CA PHE A 17 -21.59 -7.27 -8.92
C PHE A 17 -21.38 -7.19 -10.44
N THR A 18 -20.49 -8.03 -10.97
CA THR A 18 -20.30 -8.15 -12.43
C THR A 18 -21.50 -8.78 -13.15
N ASP A 19 -22.26 -9.64 -12.45
CA ASP A 19 -23.55 -10.19 -12.90
C ASP A 19 -24.49 -10.41 -11.71
N ALA A 20 -25.29 -9.40 -11.39
CA ALA A 20 -26.32 -9.44 -10.35
C ALA A 20 -27.33 -10.60 -10.55
N GLY A 21 -27.64 -10.96 -11.80
CA GLY A 21 -28.59 -12.03 -12.11
C GLY A 21 -28.06 -13.41 -11.77
N ALA A 22 -26.76 -13.63 -11.95
CA ALA A 22 -26.09 -14.87 -11.57
C ALA A 22 -26.11 -15.09 -10.06
N VAL A 23 -25.88 -14.03 -9.26
CA VAL A 23 -25.94 -14.10 -7.79
C VAL A 23 -27.33 -14.49 -7.31
N GLN A 24 -28.37 -13.85 -7.84
CA GLN A 24 -29.76 -14.20 -7.51
C GLN A 24 -30.13 -15.62 -7.94
N ALA A 25 -29.65 -16.08 -9.11
CA ALA A 25 -29.88 -17.44 -9.56
C ALA A 25 -29.23 -18.47 -8.63
N HIS A 26 -28.02 -18.17 -8.16
CA HIS A 26 -27.31 -19.01 -7.21
C HIS A 26 -28.03 -19.07 -5.85
N ALA A 27 -28.45 -17.93 -5.30
CA ALA A 27 -29.21 -17.86 -4.05
C ALA A 27 -30.52 -18.67 -4.11
N ARG A 28 -31.23 -18.66 -5.25
CA ARG A 28 -32.42 -19.49 -5.44
C ARG A 28 -32.11 -20.99 -5.46
N SER A 29 -31.00 -21.39 -6.09
CA SER A 29 -30.56 -22.79 -6.09
C SER A 29 -30.21 -23.24 -4.67
N TRP A 30 -29.45 -22.41 -3.95
CA TRP A 30 -29.10 -22.64 -2.56
C TRP A 30 -30.35 -22.74 -1.67
N ALA A 31 -31.34 -21.87 -1.85
CA ALA A 31 -32.60 -21.93 -1.11
C ALA A 31 -33.35 -23.26 -1.33
N GLN A 32 -33.37 -23.78 -2.57
CA GLN A 32 -33.99 -25.07 -2.87
C GLN A 32 -33.31 -26.25 -2.18
N GLU A 33 -31.99 -26.16 -1.98
CA GLU A 33 -31.20 -27.20 -1.31
C GLU A 33 -31.32 -27.12 0.22
N ASN A 34 -31.52 -25.91 0.78
CA ASN A 34 -31.43 -25.65 2.21
C ASN A 34 -32.78 -25.44 2.93
N ALA A 35 -33.88 -25.17 2.21
CA ALA A 35 -35.21 -24.99 2.82
C ALA A 35 -35.79 -26.26 3.47
N GLY A 36 -35.17 -27.42 3.25
CA GLY A 36 -35.66 -28.70 3.76
C GLY A 36 -37.01 -29.10 3.14
N ALA A 37 -37.92 -29.66 3.95
CA ALA A 37 -39.21 -30.16 3.48
C ALA A 37 -40.38 -29.17 3.65
N ASP A 38 -40.12 -27.97 4.19
CA ASP A 38 -41.15 -26.97 4.47
C ASP A 38 -41.39 -26.05 3.25
N PRO A 39 -42.57 -26.10 2.61
CA PRO A 39 -42.88 -25.24 1.48
C PRO A 39 -42.97 -23.76 1.83
N GLU A 40 -43.33 -23.41 3.07
CA GLU A 40 -43.44 -22.01 3.49
C GLU A 40 -42.06 -21.38 3.68
N THR A 41 -41.11 -22.13 4.25
CA THR A 41 -39.70 -21.71 4.33
C THR A 41 -39.10 -21.50 2.94
N LEU A 42 -39.32 -22.44 2.02
CA LEU A 42 -38.82 -22.30 0.65
C LEU A 42 -39.42 -21.07 -0.04
N ALA A 43 -40.72 -20.81 0.13
CA ALA A 43 -41.37 -19.65 -0.46
C ALA A 43 -40.76 -18.34 0.05
N GLY A 44 -40.51 -18.21 1.36
CA GLY A 44 -39.87 -17.05 1.95
C GLY A 44 -38.44 -16.83 1.44
N MET A 45 -37.62 -17.90 1.38
CA MET A 45 -36.25 -17.80 0.87
C MET A 45 -36.21 -17.41 -0.63
N LEU A 46 -37.14 -17.93 -1.44
CA LEU A 46 -37.22 -17.58 -2.85
C LEU A 46 -37.71 -16.14 -3.09
N GLU A 47 -38.59 -15.64 -2.22
CA GLU A 47 -39.02 -14.25 -2.20
C GLU A 47 -37.84 -13.33 -1.90
N GLN A 48 -37.11 -13.59 -0.80
CA GLN A 48 -35.91 -12.84 -0.41
C GLN A 48 -34.82 -12.85 -1.49
N ALA A 49 -34.52 -14.01 -2.08
CA ALA A 49 -33.54 -14.13 -3.17
C ALA A 49 -33.95 -13.34 -4.44
N SER A 50 -35.20 -12.90 -4.54
CA SER A 50 -35.73 -12.14 -5.66
C SER A 50 -35.82 -10.63 -5.41
N GLU A 51 -35.53 -10.16 -4.19
CA GLU A 51 -35.60 -8.73 -3.82
C GLU A 51 -34.44 -7.92 -4.44
N GLY A 52 -33.26 -8.52 -4.59
CA GLY A 52 -32.08 -7.86 -5.16
C GLY A 52 -30.84 -8.76 -5.12
N ALA A 53 -29.73 -8.33 -5.72
CA ALA A 53 -28.44 -9.02 -5.59
C ALA A 53 -27.91 -8.93 -4.15
N ASP A 54 -28.14 -7.79 -3.50
CA ASP A 54 -27.77 -7.52 -2.10
C ASP A 54 -28.46 -8.50 -1.14
N ALA A 55 -29.78 -8.63 -1.23
CA ALA A 55 -30.56 -9.57 -0.43
C ALA A 55 -30.16 -11.03 -0.72
N ALA A 56 -29.86 -11.35 -1.98
CA ALA A 56 -29.37 -12.66 -2.37
C ALA A 56 -27.96 -12.96 -1.80
N LEU A 57 -27.09 -11.96 -1.72
CA LEU A 57 -25.76 -12.08 -1.12
C LEU A 57 -25.85 -12.33 0.40
N MET A 58 -26.73 -11.60 1.10
CA MET A 58 -26.98 -11.82 2.53
C MET A 58 -27.45 -13.23 2.87
N MET A 59 -28.13 -13.91 1.93
CA MET A 59 -28.54 -15.30 2.11
C MET A 59 -27.39 -16.30 1.93
N LEU A 60 -26.37 -15.92 1.16
CA LEU A 60 -25.29 -16.81 0.74
C LEU A 60 -24.06 -16.69 1.65
N VAL A 61 -23.88 -15.54 2.30
CA VAL A 61 -22.72 -15.25 3.13
C VAL A 61 -23.13 -15.31 4.60
N GLU A 62 -22.64 -16.32 5.30
CA GLU A 62 -22.70 -16.40 6.75
C GLU A 62 -21.41 -15.79 7.34
N PRO A 63 -21.48 -14.65 8.04
CA PRO A 63 -20.28 -13.98 8.56
C PRO A 63 -19.45 -14.86 9.50
N SER A 64 -20.11 -15.80 10.19
CA SER A 64 -19.43 -16.76 11.06
C SER A 64 -18.60 -17.78 10.28
N GLU A 65 -18.98 -18.11 9.04
CA GLU A 65 -18.25 -19.04 8.17
C GLU A 65 -16.97 -18.40 7.60
N VAL A 66 -16.96 -17.07 7.41
CA VAL A 66 -15.79 -16.32 6.91
C VAL A 66 -14.57 -16.58 7.78
N VAL A 67 -14.73 -16.59 9.10
CA VAL A 67 -13.63 -16.82 10.05
C VAL A 67 -13.51 -18.28 10.49
N ALA A 68 -14.50 -19.14 10.20
CA ALA A 68 -14.52 -20.53 10.66
C ALA A 68 -13.40 -21.40 10.06
N ALA A 69 -12.82 -20.97 8.94
CA ALA A 69 -11.68 -21.66 8.32
C ALA A 69 -10.34 -21.38 9.03
N ILE A 70 -10.26 -20.38 9.91
CA ILE A 70 -9.01 -19.98 10.56
C ILE A 70 -8.74 -20.88 11.78
N PRO A 71 -7.63 -21.65 11.80
CA PRO A 71 -7.33 -22.55 12.90
C PRO A 71 -7.23 -21.82 14.25
N GLY A 72 -8.00 -22.29 15.24
CA GLY A 72 -8.00 -21.73 16.59
C GLY A 72 -8.91 -20.52 16.79
N VAL A 73 -9.60 -20.06 15.75
CA VAL A 73 -10.59 -18.98 15.84
C VAL A 73 -11.99 -19.57 15.95
N LEU A 74 -12.78 -19.06 16.91
CA LEU A 74 -14.19 -19.40 17.08
C LEU A 74 -15.00 -18.10 16.98
N ALA A 75 -15.92 -18.03 16.02
CA ALA A 75 -16.87 -16.92 15.93
C ALA A 75 -17.78 -16.92 17.17
N VAL A 76 -17.64 -15.89 18.01
CA VAL A 76 -18.48 -15.68 19.19
C VAL A 76 -19.67 -14.74 18.93
N GLY A 77 -19.64 -14.04 17.79
CA GLY A 77 -20.70 -13.17 17.30
C GLY A 77 -20.27 -12.53 15.99
N ALA A 78 -21.23 -12.18 15.13
CA ALA A 78 -20.97 -11.47 13.89
C ALA A 78 -22.18 -10.61 13.51
N THR A 79 -21.90 -9.48 12.86
CA THR A 79 -22.88 -8.53 12.35
C THR A 79 -22.50 -8.20 10.92
N MET A 80 -23.44 -8.27 10.00
CA MET A 80 -23.24 -7.89 8.60
C MET A 80 -24.35 -6.92 8.22
N TRP A 81 -23.98 -5.84 7.55
CA TRP A 81 -24.90 -4.89 6.95
C TRP A 81 -24.46 -4.63 5.51
N LEU A 82 -25.40 -4.23 4.66
CA LEU A 82 -25.13 -3.78 3.31
C LEU A 82 -25.52 -2.31 3.21
N GLU A 83 -24.60 -1.50 2.70
CA GLU A 83 -24.89 -0.12 2.34
C GLU A 83 -25.45 -0.09 0.91
N GLY A 84 -26.66 0.45 0.77
CA GLY A 84 -27.24 0.69 -0.55
C GLY A 84 -26.51 1.82 -1.28
N PRO A 85 -26.67 1.95 -2.60
CA PRO A 85 -26.02 2.98 -3.42
C PRO A 85 -26.34 4.43 -3.01
N ASP A 86 -27.37 4.63 -2.18
CA ASP A 86 -27.80 5.94 -1.68
C ASP A 86 -27.24 6.26 -0.27
N GLY A 87 -26.41 5.39 0.33
CA GLY A 87 -25.81 5.61 1.66
C GLY A 87 -26.80 5.58 2.82
N GLU A 88 -28.03 5.09 2.60
CA GLU A 88 -28.97 4.83 3.69
C GLU A 88 -28.79 3.39 4.18
N PRO A 89 -28.61 3.16 5.50
CA PRO A 89 -28.45 1.82 6.05
C PRO A 89 -29.70 0.99 5.76
N GLY A 90 -29.53 -0.07 4.97
CA GLY A 90 -30.60 -1.01 4.67
C GLY A 90 -30.94 -1.82 5.91
N GLY A 91 -32.17 -1.65 6.40
CA GLY A 91 -32.89 -2.48 7.39
C GLY A 91 -32.06 -3.31 8.36
N ASP A 92 -31.90 -2.83 9.60
CA ASP A 92 -31.39 -3.59 10.74
C ASP A 92 -32.18 -4.90 10.95
N PHE A 93 -31.57 -6.03 10.61
CA PHE A 93 -32.01 -7.36 11.06
C PHE A 93 -31.16 -7.78 12.27
N ALA A 94 -31.32 -7.06 13.38
CA ALA A 94 -30.76 -7.47 14.66
C ALA A 94 -31.63 -8.59 15.27
N GLY A 95 -31.06 -9.80 15.37
CA GLY A 95 -31.63 -10.85 16.19
C GLY A 95 -31.69 -10.41 17.66
N GLU A 96 -32.88 -10.49 18.26
CA GLU A 96 -33.15 -10.09 19.64
C GLU A 96 -32.23 -10.83 20.64
N GLY A 97 -31.24 -10.10 21.17
CA GLY A 97 -30.46 -10.46 22.34
C GLY A 97 -30.97 -9.71 23.56
N GLU A 98 -31.23 -10.44 24.64
CA GLU A 98 -32.01 -10.02 25.80
C GLU A 98 -31.47 -8.83 26.59
N ASP A 99 -32.46 -8.05 27.06
CA ASP A 99 -32.48 -6.97 28.02
C ASP A 99 -31.67 -7.25 29.31
N PHE A 100 -30.68 -6.40 29.60
CA PHE A 100 -30.13 -6.23 30.94
C PHE A 100 -30.04 -4.73 31.31
N GLY A 101 -31.11 -4.23 31.92
CA GLY A 101 -31.05 -3.87 33.33
C GLY A 101 -30.36 -2.54 33.70
N ASN A 102 -31.17 -1.49 33.67
CA ASN A 102 -31.14 -0.25 34.46
C ASN A 102 -30.44 -0.35 35.85
N PHE A 103 -29.47 0.54 36.12
CA PHE A 103 -29.12 0.96 37.48
C PHE A 103 -28.80 2.46 37.53
N ASP A 104 -29.64 3.16 38.30
CA ASP A 104 -29.56 4.58 38.65
C ASP A 104 -28.40 4.90 39.62
N ASP A 105 -27.85 6.11 39.43
CA ASP A 105 -27.41 7.14 40.38
C ASP A 105 -26.71 6.78 41.70
N ALA A 106 -25.51 7.34 41.89
CA ALA A 106 -25.19 8.13 43.09
C ALA A 106 -23.91 8.98 42.90
N ASP A 107 -24.07 10.29 43.09
CA ASP A 107 -23.02 11.29 43.31
C ASP A 107 -22.08 10.93 44.47
N THR A 108 -20.77 11.18 44.31
CA THR A 108 -19.93 11.67 45.41
C THR A 108 -18.82 12.59 44.90
N ASP A 109 -18.81 13.77 45.52
CA ASP A 109 -17.95 14.93 45.36
C ASP A 109 -16.46 14.74 45.75
N THR A 110 -15.64 15.59 45.12
CA THR A 110 -14.49 16.37 45.65
C THR A 110 -13.08 15.77 45.82
N ASP A 111 -12.17 16.43 45.11
CA ASP A 111 -10.83 16.94 45.45
C ASP A 111 -9.80 15.99 46.06
N THR A 112 -8.75 15.70 45.27
CA THR A 112 -7.36 15.75 45.73
C THR A 112 -6.37 15.92 44.57
N HIS A 113 -5.62 17.01 44.66
CA HIS A 113 -4.20 17.18 44.35
C HIS A 113 -3.63 16.96 42.94
N ASP A 114 -3.07 18.07 42.41
CA ASP A 114 -1.87 18.14 41.57
C ASP A 114 -0.84 17.04 41.92
N ASP A 115 -0.49 16.21 40.95
CA ASP A 115 0.88 15.70 40.83
C ASP A 115 1.29 15.66 39.35
N PHE A 116 2.46 16.22 39.10
CA PHE A 116 3.10 16.35 37.80
C PHE A 116 3.70 14.99 37.43
N GLY A 117 3.26 14.44 36.30
CA GLY A 117 3.86 13.24 35.73
C GLY A 117 3.04 12.73 34.57
N ASP A 118 2.92 13.52 33.49
CA ASP A 118 2.66 12.95 32.17
C ASP A 118 3.91 12.12 31.81
N GLU A 119 3.97 10.90 32.35
CA GLU A 119 4.63 9.80 31.68
C GLU A 119 3.85 9.62 30.37
N ILE A 120 4.39 10.18 29.29
CA ILE A 120 4.02 9.76 27.95
C ILE A 120 4.38 8.28 27.92
N GLU A 121 3.39 7.42 28.16
CA GLU A 121 3.46 6.03 27.75
C GLU A 121 3.57 6.07 26.23
N GLU A 122 4.80 6.06 25.72
CA GLU A 122 5.10 5.68 24.33
C GLU A 122 4.58 4.26 24.19
N SER A 123 3.31 4.13 23.77
CA SER A 123 2.77 2.84 23.37
C SER A 123 3.63 2.36 22.22
N GLU A 124 4.43 1.32 22.45
CA GLU A 124 5.15 0.62 21.39
C GLU A 124 4.09 0.19 20.36
N GLU A 125 4.03 0.88 19.22
CA GLU A 125 3.12 0.54 18.13
C GLU A 125 3.39 -0.92 17.75
N SER A 126 2.34 -1.73 17.76
CA SER A 126 2.49 -3.14 17.47
C SER A 126 2.84 -3.33 15.99
N GLU A 127 3.48 -4.46 15.65
CA GLU A 127 3.77 -4.80 14.24
C GLU A 127 2.48 -4.82 13.39
N GLU A 128 1.34 -5.17 13.99
CA GLU A 128 0.02 -5.12 13.35
C GLU A 128 -0.41 -3.67 13.03
N ASP A 129 -0.12 -2.71 13.91
CA ASP A 129 -0.43 -1.29 13.67
C ASP A 129 0.41 -0.73 12.51
N TRP A 130 1.68 -1.14 12.41
CA TRP A 130 2.56 -0.81 11.28
C TRP A 130 2.04 -1.37 9.97
N LEU A 131 1.64 -2.65 9.94
CA LEU A 131 1.06 -3.28 8.76
C LEU A 131 -0.22 -2.56 8.30
N ASN A 132 -1.10 -2.22 9.24
CA ASN A 132 -2.32 -1.48 8.93
C ASN A 132 -2.02 -0.09 8.36
N THR A 133 -1.01 0.59 8.90
CA THR A 133 -0.56 1.90 8.41
C THR A 133 0.00 1.80 6.99
N ILE A 134 0.79 0.77 6.70
CA ILE A 134 1.34 0.52 5.36
C ILE A 134 0.23 0.19 4.37
N LEU A 135 -0.70 -0.69 4.72
CA LEU A 135 -1.84 -1.03 3.87
C LEU A 135 -2.70 0.20 3.57
N ALA A 136 -3.02 1.02 4.57
CA ALA A 136 -3.78 2.25 4.38
C ALA A 136 -3.04 3.28 3.51
N ALA A 137 -1.70 3.25 3.50
CA ALA A 137 -0.89 4.12 2.65
C ALA A 137 -0.94 3.74 1.16
N ALA A 138 -1.33 2.50 0.83
CA ALA A 138 -1.40 2.05 -0.55
C ALA A 138 -2.31 2.93 -1.42
N ASP A 139 -3.43 3.41 -0.88
CA ASP A 139 -4.41 4.23 -1.60
C ASP A 139 -3.90 5.63 -1.95
N LYS A 140 -2.77 6.05 -1.38
CA LYS A 140 -2.14 7.33 -1.68
C LYS A 140 -1.35 7.32 -3.00
N LEU A 141 -1.08 6.14 -3.58
CA LEU A 141 -0.38 5.98 -4.86
C LEU A 141 -1.25 5.35 -5.95
N PRO A 142 -2.41 5.93 -6.32
CA PRO A 142 -3.31 5.35 -7.31
C PRO A 142 -2.75 5.38 -8.74
N GLY A 143 -1.66 6.13 -8.99
CA GLY A 143 -0.96 6.12 -10.27
C GLY A 143 -0.09 4.87 -10.48
N LEU A 144 0.16 4.11 -9.41
CA LEU A 144 0.85 2.83 -9.43
C LEU A 144 -0.18 1.70 -9.44
N ASP A 145 -0.48 1.19 -10.64
CA ASP A 145 -1.40 0.06 -10.78
C ASP A 145 -0.83 -1.20 -10.10
N LEU A 146 -1.72 -2.07 -9.62
CA LEU A 146 -1.30 -3.29 -8.92
C LEU A 146 -0.73 -4.34 -9.90
N GLU A 147 -1.04 -4.22 -11.20
CA GLU A 147 -0.51 -5.09 -12.25
C GLU A 147 1.01 -4.92 -12.39
N ARG A 148 1.52 -3.69 -12.34
CA ARG A 148 2.97 -3.38 -12.27
C ARG A 148 3.64 -3.89 -11.00
N LEU A 149 2.86 -4.25 -9.98
CA LEU A 149 3.34 -4.76 -8.71
C LEU A 149 3.14 -6.27 -8.57
N GLY A 150 2.86 -6.97 -9.68
CA GLY A 150 2.78 -8.43 -9.73
C GLY A 150 1.38 -9.01 -9.52
N CYS A 151 0.33 -8.18 -9.46
CA CYS A 151 -1.05 -8.66 -9.47
C CYS A 151 -1.49 -9.02 -10.88
N ASP A 152 -1.52 -10.32 -11.22
CA ASP A 152 -1.95 -10.79 -12.54
C ASP A 152 -3.49 -10.77 -12.66
N PRO A 153 -4.08 -9.94 -13.56
CA PRO A 153 -5.52 -9.87 -13.76
C PRO A 153 -6.10 -11.13 -14.44
N GLU A 154 -5.26 -11.96 -15.08
CA GLU A 154 -5.67 -13.21 -15.72
C GLU A 154 -5.64 -14.41 -14.76
N GLU A 155 -5.17 -14.24 -13.52
CA GLU A 155 -5.17 -15.31 -12.53
C GLU A 155 -6.61 -15.72 -12.16
N THR A 156 -6.89 -17.02 -12.25
CA THR A 156 -8.24 -17.59 -12.07
C THR A 156 -8.39 -18.40 -10.79
N VAL A 157 -7.28 -18.71 -10.11
CA VAL A 157 -7.29 -19.43 -8.83
C VAL A 157 -7.52 -18.43 -7.70
N PRO A 158 -8.69 -18.44 -7.02
CA PRO A 158 -9.06 -17.37 -6.09
C PRO A 158 -8.06 -17.13 -4.94
N THR A 159 -7.45 -18.19 -4.43
CA THR A 159 -6.44 -18.09 -3.36
C THR A 159 -5.15 -17.45 -3.83
N LEU A 160 -4.75 -17.67 -5.09
CA LEU A 160 -3.57 -17.04 -5.66
C LEU A 160 -3.86 -15.57 -5.98
N THR A 161 -5.03 -15.29 -6.57
CA THR A 161 -5.49 -13.91 -6.81
C THR A 161 -5.48 -13.09 -5.52
N ALA A 162 -6.04 -13.63 -4.42
CA ALA A 162 -6.05 -12.94 -3.13
C ALA A 162 -4.64 -12.69 -2.56
N SER A 163 -3.74 -13.68 -2.64
CA SER A 163 -2.34 -13.53 -2.20
C SER A 163 -1.61 -12.46 -3.00
N ARG A 164 -1.73 -12.49 -4.34
CA ARG A 164 -1.07 -11.52 -5.22
C ARG A 164 -1.61 -10.12 -5.04
N LEU A 165 -2.93 -9.98 -4.86
CA LEU A 165 -3.55 -8.70 -4.55
C LEU A 165 -3.03 -8.13 -3.23
N GLN A 166 -2.92 -8.97 -2.20
CA GLN A 166 -2.37 -8.58 -0.90
C GLN A 166 -0.89 -8.16 -1.02
N GLU A 167 -0.05 -9.00 -1.62
CA GLU A 167 1.38 -8.72 -1.84
C GLU A 167 1.59 -7.40 -2.61
N ALA A 168 0.85 -7.17 -3.69
CA ALA A 168 0.91 -5.94 -4.48
C ALA A 168 0.43 -4.72 -3.70
N THR A 169 -0.63 -4.87 -2.89
CA THR A 169 -1.16 -3.79 -2.05
C THR A 169 -0.16 -3.40 -0.96
N VAL A 170 0.44 -4.40 -0.30
CA VAL A 170 1.52 -4.19 0.67
C VAL A 170 2.70 -3.48 0.00
N LEU A 171 3.14 -3.93 -1.18
CA LEU A 171 4.25 -3.30 -1.90
C LEU A 171 3.94 -1.83 -2.24
N ARG A 172 2.73 -1.54 -2.71
CA ARG A 172 2.30 -0.15 -2.99
C ARG A 172 2.35 0.72 -1.74
N GLY A 173 1.85 0.20 -0.61
CA GLY A 173 1.92 0.84 0.69
C GLY A 173 3.36 1.08 1.17
N ALA A 174 4.22 0.08 1.00
CA ALA A 174 5.62 0.14 1.37
C ALA A 174 6.38 1.18 0.53
N ILE A 175 6.11 1.25 -0.78
CA ILE A 175 6.66 2.29 -1.67
C ILE A 175 6.22 3.68 -1.22
N HIS A 176 4.96 3.85 -0.80
CA HIS A 176 4.50 5.13 -0.27
C HIS A 176 5.26 5.53 0.99
N TRP A 177 5.34 4.64 1.97
CA TRP A 177 6.09 4.87 3.21
C TRP A 177 7.55 5.23 2.92
N ALA A 178 8.20 4.42 2.08
CA ALA A 178 9.58 4.60 1.67
C ALA A 178 9.78 5.94 0.95
N TYR A 179 8.85 6.36 0.10
CA TYR A 179 8.87 7.66 -0.57
C TYR A 179 8.74 8.82 0.42
N GLU A 180 7.85 8.75 1.42
CA GLU A 180 7.75 9.80 2.45
C GLU A 180 9.05 9.91 3.25
N THR A 181 9.61 8.78 3.72
CA THR A 181 10.90 8.75 4.41
C THR A 181 12.03 9.32 3.55
N PHE A 182 12.10 8.90 2.28
CA PHE A 182 13.08 9.39 1.31
C PHE A 182 13.02 10.91 1.14
N ILE A 183 11.81 11.49 1.02
CA ILE A 183 11.64 12.94 0.88
C ILE A 183 12.07 13.70 2.13
N ASP A 184 11.69 13.22 3.32
CA ASP A 184 12.06 13.86 4.58
C ASP A 184 13.57 13.87 4.79
N GLU A 185 14.23 12.75 4.50
CA GLU A 185 15.68 12.62 4.60
C GLU A 185 16.40 13.45 3.54
N LEU A 186 15.89 13.48 2.30
CA LEU A 186 16.44 14.31 1.22
C LEU A 186 16.30 15.82 1.50
N LEU A 187 15.22 16.26 2.16
CA LEU A 187 15.09 17.63 2.67
C LEU A 187 16.16 17.93 3.73
N GLY A 188 16.45 16.95 4.60
CA GLY A 188 17.58 16.98 5.53
C GLY A 188 18.91 17.17 4.82
N ASP A 189 19.17 16.39 3.77
CA ASP A 189 20.40 16.45 2.97
C ASP A 189 20.60 17.79 2.30
N VAL A 190 19.54 18.39 1.74
CA VAL A 190 19.59 19.75 1.18
C VAL A 190 20.02 20.76 2.25
N SER A 191 19.53 20.64 3.47
CA SER A 191 19.94 21.48 4.60
C SER A 191 21.40 21.23 4.99
N THR A 192 21.83 19.97 5.08
CA THR A 192 23.21 19.57 5.38
C THR A 192 24.19 20.14 4.36
N LEU A 193 23.94 19.93 3.06
CA LEU A 193 24.82 20.42 2.01
C LEU A 193 24.85 21.94 1.92
N ARG A 194 23.75 22.65 2.20
CA ARG A 194 23.77 24.12 2.28
C ARG A 194 24.73 24.64 3.35
N GLN A 195 24.90 23.90 4.44
CA GLN A 195 25.80 24.26 5.53
C GLN A 195 27.24 23.80 5.24
N ASN A 196 27.39 22.59 4.70
CA ASN A 196 28.67 21.97 4.40
C ASN A 196 28.67 21.42 2.95
N PRO A 197 28.96 22.26 1.93
CA PRO A 197 28.80 21.90 0.52
C PRO A 197 29.67 20.76 -0.01
N GLU A 198 30.71 20.37 0.72
CA GLU A 198 31.66 19.32 0.32
C GLU A 198 31.40 17.97 1.03
N ASP A 199 30.45 17.93 1.96
CA ASP A 199 30.21 16.78 2.85
C ASP A 199 29.04 15.90 2.36
N ALA A 200 29.02 15.57 1.07
CA ALA A 200 28.01 14.66 0.50
C ALA A 200 28.02 13.26 1.17
N ALA A 201 29.14 12.83 1.72
CA ALA A 201 29.24 11.56 2.45
C ALA A 201 28.49 11.55 3.80
N GLU A 202 28.20 12.72 4.38
CA GLU A 202 27.49 12.86 5.67
C GLU A 202 25.97 13.02 5.49
N THR A 203 25.50 12.89 4.25
CA THR A 203 24.07 12.93 3.91
C THR A 203 23.45 11.54 4.00
N THR A 204 22.13 11.46 4.16
CA THR A 204 21.42 10.18 4.27
C THR A 204 21.12 9.59 2.90
N GLN A 205 20.46 10.35 2.03
CA GLN A 205 19.99 9.88 0.72
C GLN A 205 20.98 10.19 -0.40
N ILE A 206 21.58 11.39 -0.39
CA ILE A 206 22.56 11.79 -1.40
C ILE A 206 23.83 10.91 -1.34
N SER A 207 24.18 10.33 -0.18
CA SER A 207 25.31 9.40 -0.05
C SER A 207 25.04 8.02 -0.65
N GLY A 208 23.76 7.67 -0.85
CA GLY A 208 23.32 6.45 -1.55
C GLY A 208 23.37 6.55 -3.08
N LEU A 209 23.66 7.72 -3.62
CA LEU A 209 23.86 7.92 -5.07
C LEU A 209 25.21 7.35 -5.55
N PRO A 210 25.40 7.17 -6.87
CA PRO A 210 26.61 6.59 -7.43
C PRO A 210 27.91 7.22 -6.88
N PRO A 211 28.80 6.44 -6.25
CA PRO A 211 29.90 7.02 -5.46
C PRO A 211 30.97 7.71 -6.31
N LEU A 212 31.12 7.32 -7.58
CA LEU A 212 32.10 7.92 -8.49
C LEU A 212 31.76 9.38 -8.84
N GLN A 213 30.50 9.78 -8.72
CA GLN A 213 30.03 11.14 -9.00
C GLN A 213 29.88 11.98 -7.72
N ALA A 214 30.33 11.50 -6.55
CA ALA A 214 30.14 12.16 -5.26
C ALA A 214 30.64 13.61 -5.21
N ALA A 215 31.71 13.94 -5.94
CA ALA A 215 32.24 15.30 -6.04
C ALA A 215 31.26 16.30 -6.71
N SER A 216 30.26 15.82 -7.44
CA SER A 216 29.24 16.61 -8.12
C SER A 216 28.02 16.90 -7.24
N TYR A 217 27.90 16.23 -6.08
CA TYR A 217 26.73 16.31 -5.20
C TYR A 217 26.75 17.52 -4.27
N GLY A 218 26.71 18.71 -4.87
CA GLY A 218 26.63 19.97 -4.12
C GLY A 218 25.19 20.39 -3.75
N PRO A 219 25.02 21.56 -3.11
CA PRO A 219 23.71 22.05 -2.67
C PRO A 219 22.70 22.25 -3.80
N LEU A 220 23.16 22.68 -4.97
CA LEU A 220 22.31 22.85 -6.14
C LEU A 220 21.88 21.51 -6.73
N PHE A 221 22.79 20.53 -6.77
CA PHE A 221 22.47 19.17 -7.21
C PHE A 221 21.37 18.57 -6.33
N ALA A 222 21.52 18.63 -5.00
CA ALA A 222 20.51 18.10 -4.08
C ALA A 222 19.15 18.79 -4.21
N GLN A 223 19.12 20.11 -4.47
CA GLN A 223 17.86 20.83 -4.72
C GLN A 223 17.20 20.40 -6.03
N ARG A 224 17.97 20.15 -7.09
CA ARG A 224 17.45 19.63 -8.37
C ARG A 224 16.97 18.19 -8.21
N PHE A 225 17.71 17.37 -7.46
CA PHE A 225 17.35 16.00 -7.13
C PHE A 225 16.03 15.92 -6.35
N LEU A 226 15.86 16.80 -5.35
CA LEU A 226 14.59 16.94 -4.64
C LEU A 226 13.44 17.36 -5.56
N ALA A 227 13.69 18.24 -6.53
CA ALA A 227 12.65 18.65 -7.47
C ALA A 227 12.18 17.50 -8.37
N VAL A 228 13.08 16.64 -8.86
CA VAL A 228 12.67 15.44 -9.62
C VAL A 228 12.06 14.36 -8.74
N ALA A 229 12.46 14.28 -7.46
CA ALA A 229 11.82 13.41 -6.48
C ALA A 229 10.34 13.79 -6.25
N PHE A 230 10.03 15.09 -6.16
CA PHE A 230 8.63 15.54 -6.10
C PHE A 230 7.84 15.23 -7.37
N ASP A 231 8.46 15.35 -8.55
CA ASP A 231 7.84 14.93 -9.80
C ASP A 231 7.57 13.41 -9.80
N LEU A 232 8.48 12.60 -9.26
CA LEU A 232 8.28 11.16 -9.07
C LEU A 232 7.08 10.86 -8.17
N GLY A 233 6.97 11.49 -7.00
CA GLY A 233 5.82 11.33 -6.13
C GLY A 233 4.51 11.75 -6.79
N THR A 234 4.55 12.82 -7.58
CA THR A 234 3.38 13.25 -8.37
C THR A 234 2.97 12.20 -9.38
N ALA A 235 3.94 11.57 -10.08
CA ALA A 235 3.67 10.50 -11.04
C ALA A 235 3.08 9.26 -10.34
N LEU A 236 3.68 8.81 -9.23
CA LEU A 236 3.18 7.69 -8.43
C LEU A 236 1.76 7.93 -7.92
N ALA A 237 1.42 9.17 -7.57
CA ALA A 237 0.10 9.54 -7.07
C ALA A 237 -0.96 9.78 -8.16
N THR A 238 -0.61 9.79 -9.46
CA THR A 238 -1.56 10.18 -10.52
C THR A 238 -1.59 9.22 -11.70
N ALA A 239 -0.52 9.15 -12.48
CA ALA A 239 -0.39 8.30 -13.65
C ALA A 239 1.10 8.01 -13.86
N PHE A 240 1.56 6.90 -13.27
CA PHE A 240 2.94 6.49 -13.42
C PHE A 240 3.14 5.78 -14.76
N GLU A 241 4.15 6.20 -15.52
CA GLU A 241 4.56 5.52 -16.76
C GLU A 241 5.92 4.87 -16.57
N ALA A 242 6.95 5.70 -16.39
CA ALA A 242 8.33 5.38 -16.07
C ALA A 242 9.06 6.69 -15.68
N PRO A 243 10.26 6.63 -15.08
CA PRO A 243 11.09 7.79 -14.84
C PRO A 243 11.35 8.64 -16.11
N ALA A 244 11.35 9.96 -15.97
CA ALA A 244 11.51 10.90 -17.09
C ALA A 244 12.98 11.23 -17.41
N CYS A 245 13.92 10.89 -16.52
CA CYS A 245 15.35 11.14 -16.66
C CYS A 245 16.14 10.25 -15.68
N VAL A 246 17.46 10.13 -15.85
CA VAL A 246 18.34 9.31 -14.99
C VAL A 246 18.26 9.73 -13.52
N ALA A 247 18.15 11.02 -13.22
CA ALA A 247 18.00 11.46 -11.83
C ALA A 247 16.70 10.94 -11.19
N GLN A 248 15.63 10.79 -11.96
CA GLN A 248 14.38 10.22 -11.47
C GLN A 248 14.47 8.69 -11.34
N GLU A 249 15.23 8.00 -12.21
CA GLU A 249 15.54 6.57 -12.04
C GLU A 249 16.29 6.33 -10.74
N LEU A 250 17.33 7.12 -10.47
CA LEU A 250 18.09 7.04 -9.22
C LEU A 250 17.21 7.35 -7.99
N ALA A 251 16.29 8.31 -8.07
CA ALA A 251 15.35 8.57 -6.99
C ALA A 251 14.42 7.37 -6.74
N LEU A 252 13.88 6.76 -7.80
CA LEU A 252 13.05 5.56 -7.68
C LEU A 252 13.85 4.39 -7.09
N LYS A 253 15.09 4.19 -7.52
CA LYS A 253 16.00 3.19 -6.94
C LYS A 253 16.14 3.38 -5.43
N LEU A 254 16.45 4.59 -4.97
CA LEU A 254 16.62 4.88 -3.54
C LEU A 254 15.33 4.63 -2.75
N VAL A 255 14.16 4.92 -3.32
CA VAL A 255 12.87 4.56 -2.72
C VAL A 255 12.72 3.04 -2.59
N LEU A 256 13.06 2.26 -3.63
CA LEU A 256 13.00 0.80 -3.55
C LEU A 256 14.05 0.23 -2.59
N ASP A 257 15.22 0.84 -2.47
CA ASP A 257 16.24 0.45 -1.47
C ASP A 257 15.70 0.70 -0.05
N GLN A 258 14.92 1.76 0.16
CA GLN A 258 14.23 2.02 1.43
C GLN A 258 13.10 1.03 1.73
N VAL A 259 12.42 0.49 0.70
CA VAL A 259 11.47 -0.62 0.88
C VAL A 259 12.20 -1.89 1.37
N GLU A 260 13.40 -2.15 0.87
CA GLU A 260 14.22 -3.28 1.34
C GLU A 260 14.62 -3.12 2.82
N VAL A 261 15.03 -1.90 3.22
CA VAL A 261 15.27 -1.57 4.64
C VAL A 261 14.02 -1.78 5.51
N LEU A 262 12.85 -1.37 5.01
CA LEU A 262 11.58 -1.58 5.71
C LEU A 262 11.24 -3.07 5.86
N ALA A 263 11.46 -3.87 4.82
CA ALA A 263 11.22 -5.31 4.84
C ALA A 263 12.16 -6.05 5.83
N ASP A 264 13.41 -5.58 5.95
CA ASP A 264 14.34 -6.09 6.96
C ASP A 264 13.90 -5.73 8.40
N LEU A 265 13.31 -4.55 8.58
CA LEU A 265 12.80 -4.09 9.87
C LEU A 265 11.49 -4.79 10.27
N LEU A 266 10.65 -5.13 9.29
CA LEU A 266 9.35 -5.78 9.46
C LEU A 266 9.32 -7.12 8.69
N PRO A 267 9.88 -8.22 9.24
CA PRO A 267 10.01 -9.48 8.52
C PRO A 267 8.67 -10.10 8.07
N ASN A 268 7.55 -9.73 8.71
CA ASN A 268 6.21 -10.19 8.35
C ASN A 268 5.45 -9.18 7.47
N LEU A 269 6.14 -8.24 6.81
CA LEU A 269 5.54 -7.24 5.93
C LEU A 269 4.64 -7.87 4.86
N GLY A 270 4.96 -9.09 4.41
CA GLY A 270 4.13 -9.82 3.44
C GLY A 270 4.39 -9.44 1.99
N LEU A 271 5.61 -8.98 1.69
CA LEU A 271 6.07 -8.79 0.31
C LEU A 271 6.31 -10.15 -0.38
N ALA A 272 6.06 -10.21 -1.69
CA ALA A 272 6.44 -11.35 -2.52
C ALA A 272 7.96 -11.57 -2.48
N GLU A 273 8.45 -12.81 -2.53
CA GLU A 273 9.90 -13.10 -2.49
C GLU A 273 10.69 -12.40 -3.62
N ASP A 274 10.05 -12.20 -4.77
CA ASP A 274 10.60 -11.57 -5.99
C ASP A 274 10.10 -10.14 -6.22
N TRP A 275 9.57 -9.48 -5.17
CA TRP A 275 9.00 -8.14 -5.27
C TRP A 275 9.94 -7.13 -5.93
N ARG A 276 11.24 -7.20 -5.59
CA ARG A 276 12.25 -6.26 -6.10
C ARG A 276 12.46 -6.41 -7.60
N SER A 277 12.64 -7.65 -8.07
CA SER A 277 12.80 -7.94 -9.50
C SER A 277 11.56 -7.54 -10.28
N THR A 278 10.37 -7.81 -9.72
CA THR A 278 9.09 -7.43 -10.34
C THR A 278 8.98 -5.91 -10.48
N ALA A 279 9.30 -5.18 -9.41
CA ALA A 279 9.28 -3.71 -9.44
C ALA A 279 10.32 -3.14 -10.42
N GLU A 280 11.52 -3.70 -10.46
CA GLU A 280 12.56 -3.25 -11.40
C GLU A 280 12.15 -3.46 -12.87
N ASP A 281 11.58 -4.62 -13.19
CA ASP A 281 11.13 -4.95 -14.55
C ASP A 281 9.92 -4.10 -14.99
N MET A 282 9.06 -3.68 -14.07
CA MET A 282 7.80 -3.01 -14.39
C MET A 282 7.82 -1.48 -14.22
N LEU A 283 8.72 -0.96 -13.39
CA LEU A 283 8.77 0.48 -13.08
C LEU A 283 9.87 1.24 -13.84
N PHE A 284 10.87 0.54 -14.38
CA PHE A 284 11.91 1.13 -15.21
C PHE A 284 11.76 0.71 -16.68
N GLU A 285 12.21 1.56 -17.61
CA GLU A 285 12.30 1.18 -19.03
C GLU A 285 13.51 0.27 -19.28
N ASP A 286 14.60 0.50 -18.54
CA ASP A 286 15.80 -0.33 -18.47
C ASP A 286 16.53 -0.11 -17.12
N LEU A 287 17.67 -0.79 -16.93
CA LEU A 287 18.49 -0.68 -15.73
C LEU A 287 19.85 -0.05 -16.01
N ASP A 288 19.94 0.86 -16.99
CA ASP A 288 21.21 1.52 -17.36
C ASP A 288 21.83 2.29 -16.19
N HIS A 289 20.99 2.88 -15.33
CA HIS A 289 21.42 3.60 -14.12
C HIS A 289 22.19 2.71 -13.13
N GLU A 290 21.99 1.39 -13.12
CA GLU A 290 22.75 0.47 -12.26
C GLU A 290 24.24 0.42 -12.64
N LEU A 291 24.60 0.69 -13.90
CA LEU A 291 25.99 0.72 -14.33
C LEU A 291 26.80 1.83 -13.65
N LEU A 292 26.13 2.88 -13.15
CA LEU A 292 26.75 3.97 -12.40
C LEU A 292 27.34 3.50 -11.06
N TYR A 293 26.84 2.40 -10.51
CA TYR A 293 27.29 1.83 -9.24
C TYR A 293 28.45 0.85 -9.39
N VAL A 294 28.80 0.44 -10.61
CA VAL A 294 29.86 -0.55 -10.88
C VAL A 294 31.17 0.17 -11.22
N PRO A 295 32.17 0.21 -10.31
CA PRO A 295 33.39 0.97 -10.54
C PRO A 295 34.20 0.52 -11.77
N GLU A 296 34.09 -0.75 -12.14
CA GLU A 296 34.74 -1.32 -13.33
C GLU A 296 34.17 -0.80 -14.65
N LEU A 297 32.98 -0.22 -14.63
CA LEU A 297 32.29 0.33 -15.80
C LEU A 297 32.33 1.85 -15.83
N ASP A 298 33.20 2.49 -15.03
CA ASP A 298 33.41 3.93 -15.09
C ASP A 298 33.78 4.38 -16.51
N GLY A 299 33.11 5.42 -16.98
CA GLY A 299 33.27 5.94 -18.34
C GLY A 299 32.67 5.09 -19.45
N ILE A 300 31.86 4.06 -19.15
CA ILE A 300 31.15 3.25 -20.17
C ILE A 300 30.29 4.11 -21.10
N SER A 301 29.72 5.21 -20.61
CA SER A 301 28.98 6.20 -21.39
C SER A 301 29.82 6.93 -22.44
N ASN A 302 31.15 6.94 -22.29
CA ASN A 302 32.08 7.50 -23.28
C ASN A 302 32.45 6.50 -24.38
N ASP A 303 32.03 5.24 -24.29
CA ASP A 303 32.25 4.25 -25.35
C ASP A 303 31.28 4.52 -26.52
N PRO A 304 31.78 4.87 -27.73
CA PRO A 304 30.93 5.12 -28.89
C PRO A 304 30.05 3.92 -29.29
N ALA A 305 30.45 2.69 -28.94
CA ALA A 305 29.66 1.50 -29.20
C ALA A 305 28.38 1.47 -28.35
N VAL A 306 28.48 1.95 -27.11
CA VAL A 306 27.39 1.97 -26.13
C VAL A 306 26.38 3.07 -26.46
N ALA A 307 26.84 4.27 -26.82
CA ALA A 307 25.98 5.36 -27.26
C ALA A 307 25.14 5.02 -28.51
N SER A 308 25.60 4.07 -29.34
CA SER A 308 24.87 3.61 -30.52
C SER A 308 23.82 2.52 -30.22
N ALA A 309 23.80 1.97 -29.00
CA ALA A 309 22.92 0.89 -28.59
C ALA A 309 21.59 1.37 -27.98
N GLY A 310 21.36 2.69 -27.92
CA GLY A 310 20.15 3.27 -27.31
C GLY A 310 20.26 3.48 -25.79
N MET A 311 21.44 3.30 -25.22
CA MET A 311 21.71 3.48 -23.79
C MET A 311 21.50 4.94 -23.35
N ALA A 312 20.99 5.13 -22.13
CA ALA A 312 20.88 6.46 -21.52
C ALA A 312 22.25 7.16 -21.39
N ASN A 313 22.25 8.50 -21.47
CA ASN A 313 23.46 9.28 -21.22
C ASN A 313 23.73 9.36 -19.71
N LEU A 314 24.69 8.57 -19.24
CA LEU A 314 25.04 8.46 -17.83
C LEU A 314 25.99 9.56 -17.31
N ASP A 315 26.39 10.53 -18.12
CA ASP A 315 27.14 11.69 -17.62
C ASP A 315 26.30 12.49 -16.61
N VAL A 316 26.88 12.86 -15.47
CA VAL A 316 26.16 13.58 -14.40
C VAL A 316 25.51 14.88 -14.87
N SER A 317 26.09 15.57 -15.86
CA SER A 317 25.51 16.77 -16.47
C SER A 317 24.20 16.49 -17.22
N ALA A 318 24.00 15.25 -17.67
CA ALA A 318 22.83 14.82 -18.40
C ALA A 318 21.74 14.22 -17.50
N TRP A 319 22.00 13.97 -16.21
CA TRP A 319 21.06 13.23 -15.35
C TRP A 319 19.67 13.88 -15.21
N PHE A 320 19.61 15.20 -15.31
CA PHE A 320 18.35 15.97 -15.26
C PHE A 320 17.79 16.32 -16.64
N THR A 321 18.41 15.82 -17.71
CA THR A 321 17.90 15.99 -19.08
C THR A 321 16.78 14.98 -19.30
N PRO A 322 15.59 15.41 -19.77
CA PRO A 322 14.49 14.50 -20.01
C PRO A 322 14.84 13.51 -21.14
N PHE A 323 14.37 12.27 -20.99
CA PHE A 323 14.34 11.29 -22.06
C PHE A 323 13.40 11.74 -23.19
N GLU A 324 13.50 11.08 -24.36
CA GLU A 324 12.74 11.49 -25.54
C GLU A 324 11.23 11.47 -25.28
N GLY A 325 10.55 12.60 -25.55
CA GLY A 325 9.11 12.74 -25.34
C GLY A 325 8.68 12.97 -23.88
N ARG A 326 9.62 13.02 -22.93
CA ARG A 326 9.34 13.28 -21.51
C ARG A 326 9.55 14.74 -21.12
N THR A 327 9.07 15.10 -19.94
CA THR A 327 9.28 16.41 -19.32
C THR A 327 9.77 16.24 -17.89
N VAL A 328 10.63 17.15 -17.44
CA VAL A 328 11.13 17.22 -16.06
C VAL A 328 10.82 18.58 -15.47
N ASN A 329 10.84 18.67 -14.13
CA ASN A 329 10.65 19.91 -13.41
C ASN A 329 11.49 21.06 -14.00
N PRO A 330 10.91 22.23 -14.32
CA PRO A 330 11.68 23.37 -14.81
C PRO A 330 12.81 23.80 -13.89
N TYR A 331 12.64 23.59 -12.57
CA TYR A 331 13.71 23.87 -11.61
C TYR A 331 14.88 22.88 -11.75
N ALA A 332 14.59 21.60 -12.00
CA ALA A 332 15.62 20.59 -12.23
C ALA A 332 16.32 20.76 -13.59
N ALA A 333 15.61 21.25 -14.61
CA ALA A 333 16.15 21.46 -15.95
C ALA A 333 17.05 22.71 -16.08
N ASN A 334 16.99 23.65 -15.13
CA ASN A 334 17.79 24.87 -15.19
C ASN A 334 19.21 24.62 -14.66
N GLU A 335 20.20 24.87 -15.51
CA GLU A 335 21.64 24.94 -15.17
C GLU A 335 22.15 26.38 -15.28
#